data_AF-A0A0D2N2N0-F1
#
_entry.id   AF-A0A0D2N2N0-F1
#
_cell.length_a   1.000
_cell.length_b   1.000
_cell.length_c   1.000
_cell.angle_alpha   90.00
_cell.angle_beta   90.00
_cell.angle_gamma   90.00
#
_symmetry.space_group_name_H-M   'P 1'
#
loop_
_entity.id
_entity.type
_entity.pdbx_description
1 polymer ?
#
loop_
_entity_poly.entity_id
_entity_poly.type
_entity_poly.pdbx_seq_one_letter_code
_entity_poly.pdbx_strand_id
1 'polypeptide(L)'
;MCHTHRMYAGAGGAGPKGARPELVVHARHKGFCRIAIEHGASLVPVLALGEALQLRNLIHMPTLQAYTTRRFRFPFPFWLGGRWGASPLPSRVPLVYVIGRPIPAPPMRPLPGGGGQACADPADVDGLHSAYFAELADLFRRYQHLHPHFKGADLVLSYD
;
A
#
# COMPACT_ATOMS: atom_id res chain seq x y z
N MET A 1 -11.80 18.28 -11.89
CA MET A 1 -12.59 17.19 -12.51
C MET A 1 -12.94 16.19 -11.42
N CYS A 2 -14.23 15.94 -11.25
CA CYS A 2 -14.81 15.14 -10.18
C CYS A 2 -14.65 13.66 -10.54
N HIS A 3 -13.84 12.91 -9.79
CA HIS A 3 -13.77 11.45 -9.92
C HIS A 3 -14.26 10.82 -8.61
N THR A 4 -15.51 10.41 -8.74
CA THR A 4 -16.33 9.44 -8.03
C THR A 4 -15.60 8.53 -7.03
N HIS A 5 -16.11 8.56 -5.80
CA HIS A 5 -15.86 7.65 -4.69
C HIS A 5 -15.56 6.20 -5.12
N ARG A 6 -14.32 5.74 -4.91
CA ARG A 6 -14.05 4.32 -4.67
C ARG A 6 -13.95 4.13 -3.15
N MET A 7 -14.87 3.32 -2.63
CA MET A 7 -15.02 3.04 -1.22
C MET A 7 -13.69 2.59 -0.62
N TYR A 8 -13.23 3.30 0.41
CA TYR A 8 -12.12 2.88 1.22
C TYR A 8 -12.54 1.65 2.04
N ALA A 9 -11.98 0.48 1.73
CA ALA A 9 -11.81 -0.55 2.74
C ALA A 9 -10.66 -0.13 3.68
N GLY A 10 -10.84 0.99 4.39
CA GLY A 10 -10.24 1.10 5.70
C GLY A 10 -10.89 0.01 6.55
N ALA A 11 -10.11 -0.66 7.39
CA ALA A 11 -10.56 -1.74 8.28
C ALA A 11 -11.74 -1.45 9.24
N GLY A 12 -12.36 -0.28 9.13
CA GLY A 12 -13.57 0.12 9.84
C GLY A 12 -14.73 0.58 8.94
N GLY A 13 -14.60 0.56 7.62
CA GLY A 13 -15.69 0.86 6.70
C GLY A 13 -16.52 -0.39 6.43
N ALA A 14 -17.78 -0.42 6.87
CA ALA A 14 -18.73 -1.42 6.42
C ALA A 14 -18.91 -1.26 4.91
N GLY A 15 -18.15 -2.05 4.13
CA GLY A 15 -18.44 -2.27 2.72
C GLY A 15 -19.87 -2.78 2.56
N PRO A 16 -20.47 -2.63 1.36
CA PRO A 16 -21.81 -3.13 1.10
C PRO A 16 -21.91 -4.60 1.55
N LYS A 17 -22.94 -4.91 2.38
CA LYS A 17 -23.17 -6.25 2.92
C LYS A 17 -23.20 -7.25 1.75
N GLY A 18 -22.14 -8.05 1.61
CA GLY A 18 -21.98 -9.04 0.53
C GLY A 18 -20.75 -8.86 -0.38
N ALA A 19 -20.01 -7.76 -0.27
CA ALA A 19 -18.73 -7.62 -0.99
C ALA A 19 -17.62 -8.46 -0.35
N ARG A 20 -16.76 -9.05 -1.20
CA ARG A 20 -15.56 -9.75 -0.72
C ARG A 20 -14.63 -8.75 -0.03
N PRO A 21 -13.91 -9.17 1.02
CA PRO A 21 -12.89 -8.32 1.62
C PRO A 21 -11.84 -7.94 0.57
N GLU A 22 -11.47 -6.67 0.50
CA GLU A 22 -10.47 -6.17 -0.44
C GLU A 22 -9.27 -5.62 0.34
N LEU A 23 -8.05 -5.98 -0.08
CA LEU A 23 -6.83 -5.33 0.38
C LEU A 23 -6.38 -4.34 -0.70
N VAL A 24 -6.41 -3.05 -0.38
CA VAL A 24 -5.99 -2.00 -1.32
C VAL A 24 -4.54 -1.61 -1.03
N VAL A 25 -3.69 -1.66 -2.05
CA VAL A 25 -2.29 -1.21 -1.99
C VAL A 25 -2.09 -0.08 -2.99
N HIS A 26 -1.54 1.04 -2.53
CA HIS A 26 -1.24 2.20 -3.36
C HIS A 26 0.13 2.03 -4.05
N ALA A 27 0.09 1.81 -5.36
CA ALA A 27 1.24 1.54 -6.23
C ALA A 27 1.66 2.77 -7.07
N ARG A 28 1.31 3.98 -6.64
CA ARG A 28 1.66 5.21 -7.37
C ARG A 28 3.13 5.60 -7.23
N HIS A 29 3.74 5.34 -6.08
CA HIS A 29 5.06 5.86 -5.73
C HIS A 29 6.18 4.99 -6.30
N LYS A 30 6.93 5.50 -7.28
CA LYS A 30 8.08 4.81 -7.90
C LYS A 30 9.45 5.21 -7.33
N GLY A 31 9.48 6.13 -6.36
CA GLY A 31 10.73 6.68 -5.82
C GLY A 31 11.65 5.64 -5.17
N PHE A 32 11.07 4.63 -4.51
CA PHE A 32 11.85 3.55 -3.90
C PHE A 32 12.58 2.69 -4.94
N CYS A 33 11.97 2.46 -6.11
CA CYS A 33 12.61 1.76 -7.23
C CYS A 33 13.78 2.56 -7.78
N ARG A 34 13.63 3.89 -7.90
CA ARG A 34 14.71 4.78 -8.32
C ARG A 34 15.91 4.70 -7.37
N ILE A 35 15.68 4.81 -6.07
CA ILE A 35 16.73 4.73 -5.04
C ILE A 35 17.41 3.35 -5.08
N ALA A 36 16.63 2.27 -5.25
CA ALA A 36 17.19 0.93 -5.33
C ALA A 36 18.14 0.77 -6.53
N ILE A 37 17.80 1.34 -7.69
CA ILE A 37 18.67 1.34 -8.88
C ILE A 37 19.91 2.19 -8.66
N GLU A 38 19.76 3.40 -8.10
CA GLU A 38 20.88 4.32 -7.80
C GLU A 38 21.93 3.67 -6.89
N HIS A 39 21.50 2.83 -5.94
CA HIS A 39 22.37 2.14 -5.00
C HIS A 39 22.69 0.68 -5.37
N GLY A 40 22.17 0.17 -6.49
CA GLY A 40 22.29 -1.25 -6.87
C GLY A 40 21.72 -2.22 -5.82
N ALA A 41 20.72 -1.80 -5.05
CA ALA A 41 20.14 -2.56 -3.97
C ALA A 41 19.02 -3.49 -4.46
N SER A 42 18.92 -4.69 -3.89
CA SER A 42 17.81 -5.60 -4.17
C SER A 42 16.55 -5.17 -3.41
N LEU A 43 15.40 -5.17 -4.08
CA LEU A 43 14.10 -4.89 -3.47
C LEU A 43 13.45 -6.17 -2.98
N VAL A 44 12.93 -6.18 -1.76
CA VAL A 44 12.21 -7.34 -1.20
C VAL A 44 10.73 -6.97 -1.02
N PRO A 45 9.78 -7.63 -1.72
CA PRO A 45 8.37 -7.41 -1.49
C PRO A 45 7.96 -8.02 -0.15
N VAL A 46 7.36 -7.19 0.70
CA VAL A 46 6.87 -7.59 2.04
C VAL A 46 5.40 -7.20 2.16
N LEU A 47 4.60 -8.15 2.63
CA LEU A 47 3.17 -7.98 2.83
C LEU A 47 2.83 -8.24 4.32
N ALA A 48 2.26 -7.24 4.98
CA ALA A 48 1.83 -7.32 6.37
C ALA A 48 0.31 -7.52 6.44
N LEU A 49 -0.14 -8.77 6.48
CA LEU A 49 -1.56 -9.09 6.63
C LEU A 49 -2.01 -8.78 8.06
N GLY A 50 -3.09 -8.01 8.18
CA GLY A 50 -3.73 -7.68 9.46
C GLY A 50 -3.31 -6.31 10.03
N GLU A 51 -2.28 -5.67 9.48
CA GLU A 51 -1.82 -4.34 9.91
C GLU A 51 -2.94 -3.30 9.81
N ALA A 52 -3.60 -3.23 8.65
CA ALA A 52 -4.71 -2.33 8.42
C ALA A 52 -5.85 -2.53 9.42
N LEU A 53 -6.02 -3.75 9.97
CA LEU A 53 -7.09 -4.11 10.88
C LEU A 53 -6.83 -3.69 12.34
N GLN A 54 -5.59 -3.34 12.69
CA GLN A 54 -5.22 -3.02 14.06
C GLN A 54 -5.75 -1.67 14.53
N LEU A 55 -5.82 -0.69 13.63
CA LEU A 55 -6.28 0.66 13.93
C LEU A 55 -7.54 0.95 13.13
N ARG A 56 -8.67 1.04 13.83
CA ARG A 56 -9.95 1.41 13.23
C ARG A 56 -10.16 2.91 13.42
N ASN A 57 -10.50 3.60 12.34
CA ASN A 57 -11.02 4.96 12.43
C ASN A 57 -12.49 4.85 12.83
N LEU A 58 -12.84 5.31 14.04
CA LEU A 58 -14.20 5.20 14.56
C LEU A 58 -15.18 6.18 13.89
N ILE A 59 -14.66 7.25 13.28
CA ILE A 59 -15.46 8.27 12.63
C ILE A 59 -15.26 8.15 11.13
N HIS A 60 -16.28 7.65 10.43
CA HIS A 60 -16.30 7.55 8.98
C HIS A 60 -17.05 8.74 8.37
N MET A 61 -16.37 9.88 8.24
CA MET A 61 -16.88 11.06 7.51
C MET A 61 -15.94 11.43 6.36
N PRO A 62 -15.92 10.63 5.27
CA PRO A 62 -14.93 10.76 4.20
C PRO A 62 -14.97 12.11 3.47
N THR A 63 -16.15 12.72 3.34
CA THR A 63 -16.32 14.03 2.69
C THR A 63 -15.74 15.17 3.53
N LEU A 64 -15.99 15.16 4.85
CA LEU A 64 -15.46 16.14 5.79
C LEU A 64 -13.95 15.98 5.97
N GLN A 65 -13.46 14.73 6.12
CA GLN A 65 -12.04 14.43 6.23
C GLN A 65 -11.28 14.79 4.95
N ALA A 66 -11.85 14.57 3.76
CA ALA A 66 -11.24 15.00 2.50
C ALA A 66 -11.19 16.53 2.39
N TYR A 67 -12.24 17.23 2.83
CA TYR A 67 -12.28 18.69 2.87
C TYR A 67 -11.22 19.26 3.82
N THR A 68 -11.15 18.77 5.06
CA THR A 68 -10.16 19.24 6.04
C THR A 68 -8.74 18.84 5.65
N THR A 69 -8.53 17.67 5.06
CA THR A 69 -7.19 17.27 4.56
C THR A 69 -6.74 18.18 3.42
N ARG A 70 -7.64 18.59 2.52
CA ARG A 70 -7.33 19.58 1.47
C ARG A 70 -7.08 20.98 2.04
N ARG A 71 -7.80 21.37 3.08
CA ARG A 71 -7.78 22.74 3.62
C ARG A 71 -6.73 23.01 4.70
N PHE A 72 -6.48 22.01 5.55
CA PHE A 72 -5.66 22.08 6.76
C PHE A 72 -4.54 21.04 6.80
N ARG A 73 -4.44 20.19 5.77
CA ARG A 73 -3.46 19.09 5.69
C ARG A 73 -3.57 18.06 6.83
N PHE A 74 -4.68 18.12 7.58
CA PHE A 74 -5.00 17.23 8.68
C PHE A 74 -6.47 16.76 8.55
N PRO A 75 -6.74 15.45 8.61
CA PRO A 75 -8.10 14.93 8.61
C PRO A 75 -8.74 15.20 9.98
N PHE A 76 -9.75 16.07 10.03
CA PHE A 76 -10.54 16.34 11.23
C PHE A 76 -12.03 16.15 10.88
N PRO A 77 -12.84 15.50 11.73
CA PRO A 77 -12.49 14.79 12.96
C PRO A 77 -11.89 13.40 12.68
N PHE A 78 -10.80 13.08 13.39
CA PHE A 78 -10.13 11.78 13.37
C PHE A 78 -10.07 11.24 14.79
N TRP A 79 -10.79 10.14 15.06
CA TRP A 79 -10.79 9.49 16.36
C TRP A 79 -10.24 8.07 16.20
N LEU A 80 -9.01 7.88 16.69
CA LEU A 80 -8.37 6.57 16.77
C LEU A 80 -9.08 5.75 17.84
N GLY A 81 -9.76 4.69 17.42
CA GLY A 81 -10.32 3.72 18.34
C GLY A 81 -9.81 2.34 18.05
N GLY A 82 -9.00 1.82 18.96
CA GLY A 82 -8.66 0.41 18.99
C GLY A 82 -9.32 -0.28 20.19
N ARG A 83 -8.52 -0.75 21.15
CA ARG A 83 -8.98 -1.54 22.30
C ARG A 83 -10.04 -0.76 23.10
N TRP A 84 -11.19 -1.38 23.37
CA TRP A 84 -12.35 -0.79 24.08
C TRP A 84 -13.07 0.38 23.39
N GLY A 85 -12.92 0.57 22.07
CA GLY A 85 -13.81 1.45 21.30
C GLY A 85 -13.62 2.95 21.51
N ALA A 86 -12.59 3.38 22.24
CA ALA A 86 -12.18 4.78 22.36
C ALA A 86 -10.70 5.01 22.69
N SER A 87 -9.90 3.94 22.87
CA SER A 87 -8.47 4.09 23.19
C SER A 87 -7.60 4.17 21.94
N PRO A 88 -6.45 4.86 21.99
CA PRO A 88 -5.46 4.87 20.91
C PRO A 88 -4.67 3.55 20.79
N LEU A 89 -4.97 2.54 21.63
CA LEU A 89 -4.22 1.29 21.65
C LEU A 89 -4.70 0.33 20.55
N PRO A 90 -3.79 -0.29 19.77
CA PRO A 90 -4.16 -1.20 18.68
C PRO A 90 -5.07 -2.37 19.12
N SER A 91 -5.98 -2.77 18.24
CA SER A 91 -6.81 -3.96 18.43
C SER A 91 -5.98 -5.24 18.31
N ARG A 92 -6.32 -6.27 19.10
CA ARG A 92 -5.66 -7.59 19.02
C ARG A 92 -6.15 -8.36 17.79
N VAL A 93 -5.50 -8.13 16.65
CA VAL A 93 -5.72 -8.85 15.39
C VAL A 93 -4.44 -9.62 15.06
N PRO A 94 -4.51 -10.88 14.57
CA PRO A 94 -3.33 -11.60 14.15
C PRO A 94 -2.57 -10.84 13.05
N LEU A 95 -1.25 -10.71 13.22
CA LEU A 95 -0.36 -10.14 12.22
C LEU A 95 0.44 -11.25 11.55
N VAL A 96 0.42 -11.28 10.23
CA VAL A 96 1.20 -12.23 9.44
C VAL A 96 2.06 -11.45 8.45
N TYR A 97 3.38 -11.56 8.60
CA TYR A 97 4.35 -11.00 7.67
C TYR A 97 4.73 -12.04 6.63
N VAL A 98 4.48 -11.73 5.37
CA VAL A 98 4.85 -12.55 4.23
C VAL A 98 5.99 -11.85 3.52
N ILE A 99 7.15 -12.52 3.46
CA ILE A 99 8.37 -11.98 2.86
C ILE A 99 8.62 -12.72 1.54
N GLY A 100 8.75 -11.96 0.45
CA GLY A 100 9.02 -12.50 -0.87
C GLY A 100 10.51 -12.67 -1.18
N ARG A 101 10.77 -13.04 -2.44
CA ARG A 101 12.12 -13.18 -2.95
C ARG A 101 12.73 -11.80 -3.25
N PRO A 102 14.03 -11.59 -2.99
CA PRO A 102 14.71 -10.39 -3.41
C PRO A 102 14.69 -10.25 -4.94
N ILE A 103 14.30 -9.08 -5.43
CA ILE A 103 14.30 -8.67 -6.83
C ILE A 103 15.55 -7.83 -7.04
N PRO A 104 16.52 -8.28 -7.85
CA PRO A 104 17.74 -7.52 -8.10
C PRO A 104 17.42 -6.25 -8.88
N ALA A 105 18.04 -5.14 -8.51
CA ALA A 105 17.95 -3.91 -9.30
C ALA A 105 18.75 -4.05 -10.61
N PRO A 106 18.24 -3.51 -11.73
CA PRO A 106 19.02 -3.42 -12.97
C PRO A 106 20.27 -2.56 -12.76
N PRO A 107 21.38 -2.86 -13.47
CA PRO A 107 22.60 -2.08 -13.37
C PRO A 107 22.39 -0.67 -13.91
N MET A 108 23.02 0.31 -13.25
CA MET A 108 22.96 1.71 -13.66
C MET A 108 23.64 1.89 -15.02
N ARG A 109 22.94 2.47 -15.99
CA ARG A 109 23.49 2.72 -17.33
C ARG A 109 24.20 4.08 -17.38
N PRO A 110 25.37 4.18 -18.03
CA PRO A 110 26.00 5.46 -18.30
C PRO A 110 25.11 6.34 -19.20
N LEU A 111 25.02 7.63 -18.90
CA LEU A 111 24.29 8.59 -19.72
C LEU A 111 24.92 8.70 -21.12
N PRO A 112 24.13 8.66 -22.22
CA PRO A 112 24.65 8.97 -23.55
C PRO A 112 25.00 10.46 -23.60
N GLY A 113 26.29 10.81 -23.44
CA GLY A 113 26.76 12.20 -23.41
C GLY A 113 27.85 12.56 -22.39
N GLY A 114 28.42 11.60 -21.67
CA GLY A 114 29.81 11.71 -21.16
C GLY A 114 30.12 12.69 -20.02
N GLY A 115 29.13 13.26 -19.30
CA GLY A 115 29.44 14.19 -18.20
C GLY A 115 28.41 14.34 -17.08
N GLY A 116 27.35 13.53 -17.06
CA GLY A 116 26.27 13.62 -16.07
C GLY A 116 26.29 12.50 -15.02
N GLN A 117 25.78 12.78 -13.83
CA GLN A 117 25.51 11.78 -12.78
C GLN A 117 24.61 10.69 -13.37
N ALA A 118 25.07 9.44 -13.35
CA ALA A 118 24.30 8.32 -13.90
C ALA A 118 22.93 8.26 -13.19
N CYS A 119 21.86 8.31 -13.99
CA CYS A 119 20.49 8.36 -13.52
C CYS A 119 19.79 7.05 -13.83
N ALA A 120 18.86 6.64 -12.98
CA ALA A 120 18.01 5.49 -13.26
C ALA A 120 17.15 5.80 -14.50
N ASP A 121 17.25 4.96 -15.53
CA ASP A 121 16.39 5.03 -16.71
C ASP A 121 14.92 4.85 -16.26
N PRO A 122 14.00 5.75 -16.63
CA PRO A 122 12.57 5.60 -16.32
C PRO A 122 12.00 4.23 -16.73
N ALA A 123 12.50 3.63 -17.81
CA ALA A 123 12.08 2.29 -18.24
C ALA A 123 12.52 1.20 -17.26
N ASP A 124 13.73 1.31 -16.72
CA ASP A 124 14.26 0.38 -15.71
C ASP A 124 13.51 0.52 -14.37
N VAL A 125 13.16 1.76 -14.00
CA VAL A 125 12.32 2.04 -12.82
C VAL A 125 10.93 1.40 -12.98
N ASP A 126 10.30 1.56 -14.14
CA ASP A 126 8.97 1.02 -14.42
C ASP A 126 8.97 -0.51 -14.48
N GLY A 127 10.03 -1.09 -15.06
CA GLY A 127 10.25 -2.53 -15.07
C GLY A 127 10.37 -3.09 -13.65
N LEU A 128 11.24 -2.51 -12.83
CA LEU A 128 11.44 -2.94 -11.44
C LEU A 128 10.16 -2.77 -10.60
N HIS A 129 9.43 -1.66 -10.80
CA HIS A 129 8.16 -1.40 -10.14
C HIS A 129 7.10 -2.44 -10.53
N SER A 130 6.98 -2.78 -11.82
CA SER A 130 6.04 -3.81 -12.28
C SER A 130 6.36 -5.19 -11.71
N ALA A 131 7.64 -5.56 -11.66
CA ALA A 131 8.10 -6.82 -11.07
C ALA A 131 7.79 -6.89 -9.58
N TYR A 132 8.04 -5.79 -8.84
CA TYR A 132 7.72 -5.70 -7.42
C TYR A 132 6.24 -5.96 -7.12
N PHE A 133 5.35 -5.27 -7.85
CA PHE A 133 3.91 -5.42 -7.61
C PHE A 133 3.33 -6.74 -8.14
N ALA A 134 3.93 -7.32 -9.19
CA ALA A 134 3.59 -8.67 -9.64
C ALA A 134 3.91 -9.72 -8.57
N GLU A 135 5.10 -9.66 -7.97
CA GLU A 135 5.48 -10.54 -6.86
C GLU A 135 4.60 -10.30 -5.63
N LEU A 136 4.30 -9.04 -5.30
CA LEU A 136 3.42 -8.71 -4.18
C LEU A 136 2.01 -9.30 -4.36
N ALA A 137 1.45 -9.20 -5.58
CA ALA A 137 0.17 -9.81 -5.92
C ALA A 137 0.21 -11.34 -5.82
N ASP A 138 1.32 -11.94 -6.23
CA ASP A 138 1.52 -13.37 -6.13
C ASP A 138 1.64 -13.85 -4.67
N LEU A 139 2.39 -13.13 -3.83
CA LEU A 139 2.46 -13.39 -2.40
C LEU A 139 1.08 -13.30 -1.74
N PHE A 140 0.31 -12.27 -2.07
CA PHE A 140 -1.05 -12.14 -1.55
C PHE A 140 -1.91 -13.35 -1.95
N ARG A 141 -1.94 -13.71 -3.23
CA ARG A 141 -2.74 -14.87 -3.70
C ARG A 141 -2.34 -16.16 -2.98
N ARG A 142 -1.04 -16.39 -2.77
CA ARG A 142 -0.52 -17.58 -2.09
C ARG A 142 -0.83 -17.60 -0.60
N TYR A 143 -0.74 -16.45 0.09
CA TYR A 143 -0.73 -16.41 1.56
C TYR A 143 -1.93 -15.70 2.19
N GLN A 144 -2.88 -15.18 1.41
CA GLN A 144 -4.12 -14.55 1.93
C GLN A 144 -4.90 -15.44 2.91
N HIS A 145 -4.82 -16.76 2.73
CA HIS A 145 -5.51 -17.75 3.55
C HIS A 145 -4.96 -17.85 4.99
N LEU A 146 -3.76 -17.35 5.25
CA LEU A 146 -3.13 -17.37 6.58
C LEU A 146 -3.83 -16.43 7.57
N HIS A 147 -4.55 -15.42 7.07
CA HIS A 147 -5.26 -14.47 7.91
C HIS A 147 -6.78 -14.63 7.73
N PRO A 148 -7.57 -14.85 8.80
CA PRO A 148 -9.00 -15.14 8.71
C PRO A 148 -9.81 -14.09 7.93
N HIS A 149 -9.46 -12.82 8.08
CA HIS A 149 -10.13 -11.70 7.40
C HIS A 149 -9.83 -11.62 5.90
N PHE A 150 -8.71 -12.19 5.44
CA PHE A 150 -8.30 -12.13 4.03
C PHE A 150 -8.57 -13.45 3.30
N LYS A 151 -9.29 -14.39 3.92
CA LYS A 151 -9.65 -15.66 3.28
C LYS A 151 -10.65 -15.41 2.14
N GLY A 152 -10.18 -15.51 0.90
CA GLY A 152 -10.98 -15.22 -0.30
C GLY A 152 -11.12 -13.73 -0.57
N ALA A 153 -10.16 -12.94 -0.09
CA ALA A 153 -10.05 -11.52 -0.39
C ALA A 153 -9.38 -11.29 -1.75
N ASP A 154 -9.64 -10.13 -2.33
CA ASP A 154 -8.98 -9.70 -3.56
C ASP A 154 -7.97 -8.57 -3.25
N LEU A 155 -6.83 -8.57 -3.95
CA LEU A 155 -5.84 -7.49 -3.86
C LEU A 155 -6.12 -6.48 -4.97
N VAL A 156 -6.27 -5.21 -4.59
CA VAL A 156 -6.49 -4.09 -5.51
C VAL A 156 -5.28 -3.18 -5.48
N LEU A 157 -4.58 -3.07 -6.62
CA LEU A 157 -3.50 -2.09 -6.80
C LEU A 157 -4.09 -0.78 -7.32
N SER A 158 -3.98 0.30 -6.53
CA SER A 158 -4.43 1.65 -6.91
C SER A 158 -3.23 2.52 -7.32
N TYR A 159 -3.37 3.21 -8.45
CA TYR A 159 -2.33 4.07 -9.03
C TYR A 159 -2.69 5.57 -8.99
N ASP A 160 -3.75 5.92 -8.27
CA ASP A 160 -4.34 7.27 -8.17
C ASP A 160 -3.54 8.20 -7.24
#